data_AF-A0A285X735-F1
#
_entry.id   AF-A0A285X735-F1
#
_cell.length_a   1.000
_cell.length_b   1.000
_cell.length_c   1.000
_cell.angle_alpha   90.00
_cell.angle_beta   90.00
_cell.angle_gamma   90.00
#
_symmetry.space_group_name_H-M   'P 1'
#
loop_
_entity.id
_entity.type
_entity.pdbx_description
1 polymer ?
#
loop_
_entity_poly.entity_id
_entity_poly.type
_entity_poly.pdbx_seq_one_letter_code
_entity_poly.pdbx_strand_id
1 'polypeptide(L)'
;MQAGLLYQLNTLIAGNQRLMDLYKSIYYLLPAKESDLINKVWSLFEKREELDLKLKKCSFNIRNQNADKHCSCGNIIKYMPFFLWLEKLARSQFKGTKQHWLYLEEKKFLQKYFELLYKRDLSDRAFELLIKYKRKERSIS
;
A
#
# COMPACT_ATOMS: atom_id res chain seq x y z
N MET A 1 6.00 -13.75 -17.85
CA MET A 1 6.55 -12.74 -16.89
C MET A 1 5.64 -11.52 -16.68
N GLN A 2 5.09 -10.90 -17.74
CA GLN A 2 4.20 -9.71 -17.63
C GLN A 2 2.85 -10.01 -16.94
N ALA A 3 2.21 -11.16 -17.22
CA ALA A 3 0.93 -11.54 -16.60
C ALA A 3 1.00 -11.63 -15.06
N GLY A 4 2.07 -12.21 -14.52
CA GLY A 4 2.28 -12.29 -13.07
C GLY A 4 2.49 -10.91 -12.41
N LEU A 5 3.18 -9.98 -13.08
CA LEU A 5 3.35 -8.61 -12.59
C LEU A 5 2.01 -7.84 -12.61
N LEU A 6 1.24 -7.99 -13.69
CA LEU A 6 -0.11 -7.40 -13.80
C LEU A 6 -1.06 -7.93 -12.73
N TYR A 7 -1.04 -9.24 -12.46
CA TYR A 7 -1.84 -9.83 -11.38
C TYR A 7 -1.49 -9.22 -10.01
N GLN A 8 -0.20 -9.12 -9.68
CA GLN A 8 0.25 -8.52 -8.43
C GLN A 8 -0.19 -7.06 -8.33
N LEU A 9 0.01 -6.29 -9.41
CA LEU A 9 -0.35 -4.88 -9.44
C LEU A 9 -1.85 -4.66 -9.33
N ASN A 10 -2.67 -5.45 -10.04
CA ASN A 10 -4.12 -5.40 -9.90
C ASN A 10 -4.57 -5.78 -8.48
N THR A 11 -3.90 -6.73 -7.83
CA THR A 11 -4.20 -7.09 -6.43
C THR A 11 -3.88 -5.93 -5.48
N LEU A 12 -2.77 -5.21 -5.70
CA LEU A 12 -2.44 -4.02 -4.92
C LEU A 12 -3.42 -2.88 -5.15
N ILE A 13 -3.81 -2.62 -6.41
CA ILE A 13 -4.82 -1.62 -6.75
C ILE A 13 -6.12 -1.94 -6.03
N ALA A 14 -6.60 -3.19 -6.12
CA ALA A 14 -7.85 -3.61 -5.48
C ALA A 14 -7.80 -3.46 -3.95
N GLY A 15 -6.70 -3.86 -3.31
CA GLY A 15 -6.56 -3.71 -1.87
C GLY A 15 -6.39 -2.25 -1.43
N ASN A 16 -5.74 -1.40 -2.25
CA ASN A 16 -5.61 0.03 -1.99
C ASN A 16 -6.98 0.73 -2.09
N GLN A 17 -7.76 0.39 -3.12
CA GLN A 17 -9.13 0.89 -3.29
C GLN A 17 -10.00 0.54 -2.08
N ARG A 18 -9.93 -0.71 -1.59
CA ARG A 18 -10.68 -1.14 -0.39
C ARG A 18 -10.35 -0.29 0.84
N LEU A 19 -9.08 0.09 1.03
CA LEU A 19 -8.69 0.97 2.14
C LEU A 19 -9.13 2.42 1.92
N MET A 20 -9.10 2.92 0.69
CA MET A 20 -9.63 4.23 0.35
C MET A 20 -11.15 4.30 0.60
N ASP A 21 -11.89 3.28 0.19
CA ASP A 21 -13.34 3.19 0.42
C ASP A 21 -13.64 3.20 1.92
N LEU A 22 -12.83 2.48 2.71
CA LEU A 22 -12.94 2.47 4.17
C LEU A 22 -12.69 3.85 4.78
N TYR A 23 -11.62 4.54 4.37
CA TYR A 23 -11.34 5.90 4.86
C TYR A 23 -12.44 6.88 4.47
N LYS A 24 -12.93 6.79 3.24
CA LYS A 24 -14.03 7.62 2.76
C LYS A 24 -15.32 7.37 3.56
N SER A 25 -15.68 6.11 3.82
CA SER A 25 -16.83 5.78 4.66
C SER A 25 -16.71 6.37 6.06
N ILE A 26 -15.53 6.25 6.69
CA ILE A 26 -15.31 6.81 8.03
C ILE A 26 -15.40 8.33 7.99
N TYR A 27 -14.76 8.98 7.03
CA TYR A 27 -14.79 10.43 6.88
C TYR A 27 -16.22 10.98 6.89
N TYR A 28 -17.15 10.34 6.16
CA TYR A 28 -18.56 10.77 6.12
C TYR A 28 -19.38 10.36 7.35
N LEU A 29 -18.95 9.34 8.10
CA LEU A 29 -19.65 8.88 9.30
C LEU A 29 -19.20 9.60 10.58
N LEU A 30 -18.05 10.27 10.55
CA LEU A 30 -17.52 10.98 11.71
C LEU A 30 -18.31 12.27 11.97
N PRO A 31 -18.69 12.54 13.23
CA PRO A 31 -19.36 13.78 13.58
C PRO A 31 -18.36 14.95 13.50
N ALA A 32 -18.83 16.14 13.11
CA ALA A 32 -17.97 17.32 12.92
C ALA A 32 -17.13 17.71 14.15
N LYS A 33 -17.58 17.34 15.36
CA LYS A 33 -16.83 17.54 16.62
C LYS A 33 -15.55 16.70 16.73
N GLU A 34 -15.37 15.68 15.88
CA GLU A 34 -14.17 14.85 15.78
C GLU A 34 -13.20 15.36 14.68
N SER A 35 -13.04 16.68 14.57
CA SER A 35 -12.26 17.33 13.50
C SER A 35 -10.82 16.83 13.38
N ASP A 36 -10.14 16.56 14.50
CA ASP A 36 -8.79 15.98 14.50
C ASP A 36 -8.75 14.58 13.86
N LEU A 37 -9.75 13.74 14.16
CA LEU A 37 -9.85 12.42 13.57
C LEU A 37 -10.21 12.48 12.09
N ILE A 38 -11.10 13.40 11.71
CA ILE A 38 -11.45 13.68 10.32
C ILE A 38 -10.18 14.05 9.52
N ASN A 39 -9.35 14.94 10.06
CA ASN A 39 -8.09 15.35 9.43
C ASN A 39 -7.10 14.19 9.28
N LYS A 40 -6.98 13.33 10.30
CA LYS A 40 -6.12 12.12 10.25
C LYS A 40 -6.58 11.14 9.16
N VAL A 41 -7.87 10.85 9.12
CA VAL A 41 -8.49 9.97 8.11
C VAL A 41 -8.32 10.55 6.70
N TRP A 42 -8.58 11.85 6.54
CA TRP A 42 -8.41 12.55 5.27
C TRP A 42 -6.97 12.52 4.77
N SER A 43 -6.00 12.81 5.65
CA SER A 43 -4.57 12.77 5.29
C SER A 43 -4.12 11.40 4.79
N LEU A 44 -4.60 10.31 5.40
CA LEU A 44 -4.33 8.95 4.91
C LEU A 44 -5.01 8.67 3.58
N PHE A 45 -6.25 9.12 3.41
CA PHE A 45 -6.99 8.99 2.16
C PHE A 45 -6.24 9.65 0.99
N GLU A 46 -5.80 10.90 1.14
CA GLU A 46 -5.04 11.63 0.11
C GLU A 46 -3.76 10.87 -0.30
N LYS A 47 -3.02 10.33 0.68
CA LYS A 47 -1.80 9.57 0.42
C LYS A 47 -2.07 8.25 -0.30
N ARG A 48 -3.24 7.64 -0.05
CA ARG A 48 -3.68 6.44 -0.76
C ARG A 48 -4.18 6.74 -2.18
N GLU A 49 -4.80 7.89 -2.41
CA GLU A 49 -5.14 8.36 -3.78
C GLU A 49 -3.87 8.58 -4.62
N GLU A 50 -2.85 9.24 -4.05
CA GLU A 50 -1.58 9.44 -4.73
C GLU A 50 -0.93 8.11 -5.15
N LEU A 51 -1.01 7.11 -4.26
CA LEU A 51 -0.52 5.77 -4.54
C LEU A 51 -1.35 5.05 -5.61
N ASP A 52 -2.67 5.17 -5.54
CA ASP A 52 -3.59 4.56 -6.50
C ASP A 52 -3.28 5.01 -7.93
N LEU A 53 -3.09 6.32 -8.14
CA LEU A 53 -2.69 6.89 -9.42
C LEU A 53 -1.35 6.34 -9.90
N LYS A 54 -0.36 6.21 -9.01
CA LYS A 54 0.95 5.62 -9.33
C LYS A 54 0.82 4.15 -9.75
N LEU A 55 0.02 3.35 -9.06
CA LEU A 55 -0.20 1.93 -9.38
C LEU A 55 -0.99 1.76 -10.68
N LYS A 56 -2.05 2.54 -10.90
CA LYS A 56 -2.85 2.53 -12.13
C LYS A 56 -2.05 2.96 -13.35
N LYS A 57 -1.25 4.04 -13.23
CA LYS A 57 -0.31 4.46 -14.29
C LYS A 57 0.68 3.35 -14.63
N CYS A 58 1.21 2.66 -13.62
CA CYS A 58 2.09 1.54 -13.82
C CYS A 58 1.40 0.37 -14.54
N SER A 59 0.15 0.06 -14.19
CA SER A 59 -0.65 -1.00 -14.81
C SER A 59 -0.95 -0.69 -16.27
N PHE A 60 -1.35 0.55 -16.55
CA PHE A 60 -1.54 1.05 -17.90
C PHE A 60 -0.28 0.93 -18.75
N ASN A 61 0.88 1.34 -18.21
CA ASN A 61 2.15 1.25 -18.93
C ASN A 61 2.55 -0.20 -19.26
N ILE A 62 2.34 -1.13 -18.32
CA ILE A 62 2.64 -2.56 -18.56
C ILE A 62 1.69 -3.14 -19.61
N ARG A 63 0.41 -2.77 -19.59
CA ARG A 63 -0.61 -3.27 -20.55
C ARG A 63 -0.38 -2.77 -21.97
N ASN A 64 0.07 -1.52 -22.13
CA ASN A 64 0.15 -0.89 -23.44
C ASN A 64 1.50 -1.04 -24.15
N GLN A 65 2.47 -1.77 -23.57
CA GLN A 65 3.78 -2.05 -24.18
C GLN A 65 4.42 -0.86 -24.92
N ASN A 66 4.26 0.37 -24.43
CA ASN A 66 5.02 1.52 -24.95
C ASN A 66 6.47 1.35 -24.51
N ALA A 67 7.25 0.68 -25.36
CA ALA A 67 8.52 1.08 -25.93
C ALA A 67 9.43 2.03 -25.11
N ASP A 68 9.60 1.79 -23.82
CA ASP A 68 10.82 2.15 -23.15
C ASP A 68 11.36 0.92 -22.43
N LYS A 69 12.57 0.51 -22.83
CA LYS A 69 13.40 -0.47 -22.12
C LYS A 69 13.66 -0.07 -20.64
N HIS A 70 13.12 1.07 -20.20
CA HIS A 70 13.15 1.64 -18.87
C HIS A 70 11.77 1.79 -18.22
N CYS A 71 10.83 0.87 -18.43
CA CYS A 71 9.68 0.78 -17.53
C CYS A 71 10.17 0.37 -16.13
N SER A 72 10.57 1.36 -15.33
CA SER A 72 11.09 1.24 -13.95
C SER A 72 10.06 0.60 -12.99
N CYS A 73 8.83 0.42 -13.47
CA CYS A 73 7.71 -0.36 -12.96
C CYS A 73 7.95 -1.87 -12.85
N GLY A 74 9.00 -2.42 -13.46
CA GLY A 74 9.28 -3.86 -13.44
C GLY A 74 9.51 -4.48 -12.06
N ASN A 75 9.61 -3.67 -11.00
CA ASN A 75 9.83 -4.16 -9.65
C ASN A 75 8.82 -3.56 -8.66
N ILE A 76 7.71 -4.27 -8.48
CA ILE A 76 6.63 -3.87 -7.57
C ILE A 76 7.17 -3.61 -6.16
N ILE A 77 8.24 -4.31 -5.73
CA ILE A 77 8.94 -4.09 -4.44
C ILE A 77 9.30 -2.62 -4.16
N LYS A 78 9.46 -1.78 -5.19
CA LYS A 78 9.75 -0.35 -5.06
C LYS A 78 8.66 0.42 -4.32
N TYR A 79 7.43 -0.09 -4.30
CA TYR A 79 6.33 0.52 -3.53
C TYR A 79 6.36 0.12 -2.04
N MET A 80 7.20 -0.85 -1.63
CA MET A 80 7.29 -1.33 -0.25
C MET A 80 7.61 -0.23 0.78
N PRO A 81 8.57 0.68 0.57
CA PRO A 81 8.80 1.80 1.48
C PRO A 81 7.54 2.64 1.72
N PHE A 82 6.72 2.84 0.68
CA PHE A 82 5.50 3.63 0.77
C PHE A 82 4.43 2.93 1.60
N PHE A 83 4.22 1.63 1.37
CA PHE A 83 3.28 0.85 2.19
C PHE A 83 3.72 0.70 3.65
N LEU A 84 5.02 0.55 3.91
CA LEU A 84 5.57 0.58 5.27
C LEU A 84 5.37 1.94 5.95
N TRP A 85 5.48 3.03 5.18
CA TRP A 85 5.25 4.37 5.69
C TRP A 85 3.77 4.62 6.01
N LEU A 86 2.85 4.17 5.15
CA LEU A 86 1.40 4.25 5.39
C LEU A 86 0.99 3.46 6.65
N GLU A 87 1.50 2.25 6.82
CA GLU A 87 1.24 1.46 8.03
C GLU A 87 1.75 2.17 9.29
N LYS A 88 2.96 2.74 9.26
CA LYS A 88 3.50 3.54 10.37
C LYS A 88 2.65 4.75 10.69
N LEU A 89 2.17 5.45 9.66
CA LEU A 89 1.33 6.63 9.82
C LEU A 89 -0.01 6.25 10.45
N ALA A 90 -0.66 5.19 9.97
CA ALA A 90 -1.88 4.67 10.57
C ALA A 90 -1.66 4.21 12.02
N ARG A 91 -0.52 3.57 12.31
CA ARG A 91 -0.12 3.19 13.67
C ARG A 91 0.01 4.41 14.57
N SER A 92 0.73 5.45 14.15
CA SER A 92 0.93 6.64 14.99
C SER A 92 -0.37 7.41 15.22
N GLN A 93 -1.31 7.36 14.27
CA GLN A 93 -2.58 8.07 14.36
C GLN A 93 -3.65 7.31 15.16
N PHE A 94 -3.68 5.97 15.09
CA PHE A 94 -4.80 5.17 15.62
C PHE A 94 -4.42 4.11 16.67
N LYS A 95 -3.14 3.87 16.95
CA LYS A 95 -2.77 2.91 18.00
C LYS A 95 -3.24 3.42 19.37
N GLY A 96 -4.00 2.59 20.08
CA GLY A 96 -4.56 2.94 21.39
C GLY A 96 -5.82 3.81 21.33
N THR A 97 -6.36 4.10 20.15
CA THR A 97 -7.65 4.82 20.00
C THR A 97 -8.80 3.85 19.75
N LYS A 98 -10.05 4.34 19.81
CA LYS A 98 -11.23 3.55 19.42
C LYS A 98 -11.18 3.10 17.95
N GLN A 99 -10.43 3.82 17.11
CA GLN A 99 -10.23 3.55 15.69
C GLN A 99 -8.99 2.67 15.42
N HIS A 100 -8.45 1.99 16.43
CA HIS A 100 -7.31 1.07 16.29
C HIS A 100 -7.47 0.05 15.15
N TRP A 101 -8.70 -0.35 14.85
CA TRP A 101 -9.03 -1.26 13.76
C TRP A 101 -8.61 -0.74 12.37
N LEU A 102 -8.53 0.58 12.15
CA LEU A 102 -8.00 1.18 10.91
C LEU A 102 -6.53 0.81 10.69
N TYR A 103 -5.74 0.95 11.75
CA TYR A 103 -4.34 0.51 11.74
C TYR A 103 -4.22 -1.01 11.49
N LEU A 104 -5.13 -1.82 12.02
CA LEU A 104 -5.12 -3.26 11.78
C LEU A 104 -5.43 -3.61 10.30
N GLU A 105 -6.33 -2.89 9.63
CA GLU A 105 -6.59 -3.09 8.19
C GLU A 105 -5.38 -2.69 7.33
N GLU A 106 -4.70 -1.59 7.67
CA GLU A 106 -3.42 -1.18 7.07
C GLU A 106 -2.35 -2.26 7.21
N LYS A 107 -2.21 -2.82 8.42
CA LYS A 107 -1.29 -3.93 8.70
C LYS A 107 -1.62 -5.19 7.90
N LYS A 108 -2.90 -5.58 7.81
CA LYS A 108 -3.35 -6.74 7.00
C LYS A 108 -3.03 -6.52 5.52
N PHE A 109 -3.24 -5.32 5.00
CA PHE A 109 -2.89 -4.99 3.63
C PHE A 109 -1.38 -5.14 3.38
N LEU A 110 -0.54 -4.63 4.28
CA LEU A 110 0.91 -4.77 4.20
C LEU A 110 1.35 -6.25 4.25
N GLN A 111 0.72 -7.07 5.09
CA GLN A 111 0.98 -8.51 5.18
C GLN A 111 0.67 -9.22 3.85
N LYS A 112 -0.52 -8.96 3.27
CA LYS A 112 -0.88 -9.49 1.94
C LYS A 112 0.13 -9.07 0.87
N TYR A 113 0.67 -7.86 0.97
CA TYR A 113 1.68 -7.41 0.03
C TYR A 113 3.00 -8.19 0.14
N PHE A 114 3.48 -8.45 1.35
CA PHE A 114 4.63 -9.34 1.56
C PHE A 114 4.37 -10.74 0.98
N GLU A 115 3.20 -11.33 1.22
CA GLU A 115 2.84 -12.65 0.69
C GLU A 115 2.86 -12.69 -0.85
N LEU A 116 2.34 -11.65 -1.51
CA LEU A 116 2.36 -11.53 -2.97
C LEU A 116 3.79 -11.48 -3.52
N LEU A 117 4.73 -10.89 -2.78
CA LEU A 117 6.14 -10.79 -3.17
C LEU A 117 6.91 -12.09 -2.92
N TYR A 118 6.64 -12.78 -1.82
CA TYR A 118 7.29 -14.07 -1.51
C TYR A 118 6.89 -15.20 -2.46
N LYS A 119 5.70 -15.14 -3.07
CA LYS A 119 5.23 -16.13 -4.06
C LYS A 119 5.90 -15.98 -5.44
N ARG A 120 6.97 -15.19 -5.56
CA ARG A 120 7.64 -14.91 -6.84
C ARG A 120 9.06 -15.48 -6.84
N ASP A 121 9.51 -15.89 -8.01
CA ASP A 121 10.94 -16.00 -8.31
C ASP A 121 11.51 -14.58 -8.34
N LEU A 122 12.09 -14.17 -7.22
CA LEU A 122 12.77 -12.89 -7.07
C LEU A 122 14.26 -13.10 -7.35
N SER A 123 14.91 -12.11 -7.98
CA SER A 123 16.38 -12.11 -7.96
C SER A 123 16.89 -11.99 -6.53
N ASP A 124 18.08 -12.53 -6.26
CA ASP A 124 18.69 -12.51 -4.92
C ASP A 124 18.69 -11.10 -4.31
N ARG A 125 19.05 -10.09 -5.11
CA ARG A 125 19.02 -8.67 -4.71
C ARG A 125 17.61 -8.18 -4.32
N ALA A 126 16.56 -8.62 -5.02
CA ALA A 126 15.19 -8.26 -4.69
C ALA A 126 14.70 -9.00 -3.43
N PHE A 127 15.15 -10.25 -3.24
CA PHE A 127 14.86 -11.04 -2.05
C PHE A 127 15.54 -10.47 -0.80
N GLU A 128 16.81 -10.06 -0.90
CA GLU A 128 17.54 -9.37 0.17
C GLU A 128 16.84 -8.07 0.60
N LEU A 129 16.38 -7.27 -0.38
CA LEU A 129 15.58 -6.08 -0.12
C LEU A 129 14.27 -6.42 0.60
N LEU A 130 13.59 -7.49 0.19
CA LEU A 130 12.36 -7.96 0.84
C LEU A 130 12.61 -8.36 2.29
N ILE A 131 13.69 -9.11 2.56
CA ILE A 131 14.10 -9.48 3.91
C ILE A 131 14.41 -8.23 4.74
N LYS A 132 15.14 -7.26 4.17
CA LYS A 132 15.43 -5.98 4.84
C LYS A 132 14.14 -5.25 5.22
N TYR A 133 13.16 -5.21 4.33
CA TYR A 133 11.85 -4.62 4.62
C TYR A 133 11.05 -5.42 5.64
N LYS A 134 11.11 -6.75 5.61
CA LYS A 134 10.44 -7.61 6.60
C LYS A 134 11.04 -7.46 8.00
N ARG A 135 12.36 -7.34 8.11
CA ARG A 135 13.05 -7.03 9.37
C ARG A 135 12.64 -5.66 9.90
N LYS A 136 12.52 -4.65 9.02
CA LYS A 136 11.99 -3.34 9.39
C LYS A 136 10.56 -3.44 9.93
N GLU A 137 9.65 -4.12 9.23
CA GLU A 137 8.27 -4.35 9.70
C GLU A 137 8.21 -4.99 11.10
N ARG A 138 9.07 -5.99 11.36
CA ARG A 138 9.16 -6.63 12.68
C ARG A 138 9.75 -5.73 13.77
N SER A 139 10.73 -4.89 13.43
CA SER A 139 11.29 -3.91 14.38
C SER A 139 10.32 -2.77 14.71
N ILE A 140 9.31 -2.55 13.85
CA ILE A 140 8.27 -1.55 14.07
C ILE A 140 7.16 -2.13 14.96
N SER A 141 6.86 -3.43 14.84
CA SER A 141 5.82 -4.14 15.61
C SER A 141 6.05 -4.00 17.12
#